data_AF-W4FCV3-F1
#
_entry.id   AF-W4FCV3-F1
#
_cell.length_a   1.000
_cell.length_b   1.000
_cell.length_c   1.000
_cell.angle_alpha   90.00
_cell.angle_beta   90.00
_cell.angle_gamma   90.00
#
_symmetry.space_group_name_H-M   'P 1'
#
loop_
_entity.id
_entity.type
_entity.pdbx_description
1 polymer ?
#
loop_
_entity_poly.entity_id
_entity_poly.type
_entity_poly.pdbx_seq_one_letter_code
_entity_poly.pdbx_strand_id
1 'polypeptide(L)'
;MPSKKQIGLCMTRMSTHFQAVLSLASLFFVCVDVIVNNWELNNYVGNADYFLAPLYNMPTPDNLTQHFSFPTYANVATLSEIGQFMLRYTVDASYLRRPTDYLLTAGAHNIGTSANDICGTLV
;
A
#
# COMPACT_ATOMS: atom_id res chain seq x y z
N MET A 1 13.27 -56.58 -27.47
CA MET A 1 13.66 -55.21 -27.88
C MET A 1 12.40 -54.41 -28.14
N PRO A 2 12.23 -53.22 -27.54
CA PRO A 2 11.04 -52.41 -27.76
C PRO A 2 10.97 -51.94 -29.23
N SER A 3 9.77 -51.98 -29.80
CA SER A 3 9.52 -51.57 -31.20
C SER A 3 9.73 -50.05 -31.36
N LYS A 4 10.24 -49.61 -32.51
CA LYS A 4 10.44 -48.18 -32.84
C LYS A 4 9.18 -47.32 -32.59
N LYS A 5 7.99 -47.90 -32.77
CA LYS A 5 6.71 -47.24 -32.48
C LYS A 5 6.48 -46.98 -30.99
N GLN A 6 6.89 -47.90 -30.12
CA GLN A 6 6.77 -47.74 -28.66
C GLN A 6 7.74 -46.70 -28.10
N ILE A 7 8.94 -46.60 -28.67
CA ILE A 7 9.92 -45.58 -28.29
C ILE A 7 9.42 -44.18 -28.69
N GLY A 8 8.87 -44.05 -29.91
CA GLY A 8 8.27 -42.80 -30.39
C GLY A 8 7.12 -42.32 -29.50
N LEU A 9 6.19 -43.20 -29.14
CA LEU A 9 5.04 -42.86 -28.29
C LEU A 9 5.46 -42.40 -26.88
N CYS A 10 6.50 -43.02 -26.32
CA CYS A 10 7.04 -42.66 -25.01
C CYS A 10 7.70 -41.27 -25.04
N MET A 11 8.46 -40.96 -26.09
CA MET A 11 9.06 -39.65 -26.31
C MET A 11 8.02 -38.54 -26.47
N THR A 12 6.94 -38.76 -27.23
CA THR A 12 5.87 -37.76 -27.36
C THR A 12 5.18 -37.53 -26.02
N ARG A 13 4.88 -38.60 -25.28
CA ARG A 13 4.23 -38.51 -23.97
C ARG A 13 5.10 -37.78 -22.94
N MET A 14 6.40 -38.06 -22.88
CA MET A 14 7.34 -37.31 -22.05
C MET A 14 7.40 -35.82 -22.44
N SER A 15 7.40 -35.52 -23.74
CA SER A 15 7.37 -34.14 -24.24
C SER A 15 6.10 -33.40 -23.81
N THR A 16 4.93 -34.05 -23.86
CA THR A 16 3.66 -33.43 -23.46
C THR A 16 3.62 -33.15 -21.95
N HIS A 17 4.11 -34.08 -21.14
CA HIS A 17 4.20 -33.88 -19.68
C HIS A 17 5.17 -32.75 -19.33
N PHE A 18 6.32 -32.69 -20.01
CA PHE A 18 7.29 -31.62 -19.81
C PHE A 18 6.72 -30.25 -20.20
N GLN A 19 6.03 -30.16 -21.35
CA GLN A 19 5.34 -28.94 -21.77
C GLN A 19 4.26 -28.53 -20.76
N ALA A 20 3.44 -29.46 -20.27
CA ALA A 20 2.40 -29.17 -19.29
C ALA A 20 2.97 -28.61 -17.97
N VAL A 21 4.08 -29.19 -17.49
CA VAL A 21 4.77 -28.72 -16.28
C VAL A 21 5.33 -27.32 -16.48
N LEU A 22 5.98 -27.07 -17.62
CA LEU A 22 6.49 -25.73 -17.95
C LEU A 22 5.37 -24.70 -18.06
N SER A 23 4.26 -25.02 -18.73
CA SER A 23 3.12 -24.11 -18.84
C SER A 23 2.52 -23.78 -17.47
N LEU A 24 2.40 -24.76 -16.58
CA LEU A 24 1.89 -24.55 -15.23
C LEU A 24 2.86 -23.69 -14.39
N ALA A 25 4.16 -23.97 -14.47
CA ALA A 25 5.19 -23.19 -13.79
C ALA A 25 5.21 -21.74 -14.28
N SER A 26 5.14 -21.52 -15.60
CA SER A 26 5.07 -20.19 -16.19
C SER A 26 3.81 -19.43 -15.74
N LEU A 27 2.65 -20.08 -15.70
CA LEU A 27 1.42 -19.47 -15.20
C LEU A 27 1.60 -19.01 -13.74
N PHE A 28 2.14 -19.88 -12.89
CA PHE A 28 2.43 -19.56 -11.50
C PHE A 28 3.38 -18.36 -11.36
N PHE A 29 4.48 -18.34 -12.12
CA PHE A 29 5.43 -17.23 -12.06
C PHE A 29 4.85 -15.90 -12.56
N VAL A 30 3.99 -15.92 -13.59
CA VAL A 30 3.28 -14.71 -14.04
C VAL A 30 2.35 -14.19 -12.95
N CYS A 31 1.61 -15.06 -12.25
CA CYS A 31 0.78 -14.64 -11.13
C CYS A 31 1.61 -14.02 -10.00
N VAL A 32 2.74 -14.63 -9.66
CA VAL A 32 3.66 -14.08 -8.65
C VAL A 32 4.23 -12.74 -9.10
N ASP A 33 4.62 -12.58 -10.36
CA ASP A 33 5.14 -11.33 -10.90
C ASP A 33 4.11 -10.20 -10.79
N VAL A 34 2.86 -10.45 -11.20
CA VAL A 34 1.77 -9.46 -11.11
C VAL A 34 1.48 -9.05 -9.66
N ILE A 35 1.55 -9.97 -8.70
CA ILE A 35 1.19 -9.69 -7.29
C ILE A 35 2.39 -9.12 -6.51
N VAL A 36 3.55 -9.75 -6.63
CA VAL A 36 4.73 -9.51 -5.78
C VAL A 36 5.67 -8.50 -6.42
N ASN A 37 5.82 -8.51 -7.75
CA ASN A 37 6.71 -7.60 -8.45
C ASN A 37 6.05 -6.25 -8.81
N ASN A 38 4.84 -5.99 -8.32
CA ASN A 38 4.27 -4.64 -8.33
C ASN A 38 4.88 -3.80 -7.18
N TRP A 39 6.21 -3.71 -7.20
CA TRP A 39 7.05 -3.10 -6.17
C TRP A 39 6.60 -1.67 -5.85
N GLU A 40 6.19 -0.92 -6.87
CA GLU A 40 5.61 0.42 -6.73
C GLU A 40 4.42 0.42 -5.77
N LEU A 41 3.43 -0.46 -5.94
CA LEU A 41 2.24 -0.50 -5.10
C LEU A 41 2.57 -1.01 -3.68
N ASN A 42 3.40 -2.04 -3.57
CA ASN A 42 3.78 -2.56 -2.26
C ASN A 42 4.63 -1.55 -1.49
N ASN A 43 5.54 -0.84 -2.17
CA ASN A 43 6.29 0.27 -1.60
C ASN A 43 5.37 1.45 -1.25
N TYR A 44 4.38 1.75 -2.09
CA TYR A 44 3.43 2.83 -1.87
C TYR A 44 2.57 2.60 -0.62
N VAL A 45 2.03 1.39 -0.44
CA VAL A 45 1.25 1.02 0.76
C VAL A 45 2.17 0.84 1.97
N GLY A 46 3.29 0.13 1.81
CA GLY A 46 4.21 -0.18 2.92
C GLY A 46 4.95 1.05 3.45
N ASN A 47 5.32 2.00 2.58
CA ASN A 47 5.99 3.23 3.01
C ASN A 47 5.03 4.15 3.77
N ALA A 48 3.71 4.07 3.57
CA ALA A 48 2.77 4.95 4.26
C ALA A 48 2.92 4.89 5.81
N ASP A 49 3.43 3.78 6.35
CA ASP A 49 3.71 3.63 7.78
C ASP A 49 4.67 4.68 8.37
N TYR A 50 5.51 5.34 7.56
CA TYR A 50 6.35 6.44 8.07
C TYR A 50 5.52 7.60 8.62
N PHE A 51 4.29 7.82 8.11
CA PHE A 51 3.39 8.86 8.62
C PHE A 51 2.89 8.57 10.04
N LEU A 52 2.94 7.30 10.47
CA LEU A 52 2.52 6.88 11.82
C LEU A 52 3.65 6.96 12.84
N ALA A 53 4.91 6.92 12.39
CA ALA A 53 6.08 6.99 13.27
C ALA A 53 6.06 8.20 14.25
N PRO A 54 5.68 9.43 13.85
CA PRO A 54 5.54 10.52 14.80
C PRO A 54 4.41 10.30 15.80
N LEU A 55 3.31 9.66 15.39
CA LEU A 55 2.10 9.50 16.20
C LEU A 55 2.20 8.35 17.22
N TYR A 56 3.20 7.48 17.10
CA TYR A 56 3.36 6.29 17.93
C TYR A 56 3.38 6.58 19.45
N ASN A 57 3.97 7.71 19.86
CA ASN A 57 4.07 8.11 21.27
C ASN A 57 3.00 9.14 21.68
N MET A 58 1.99 9.39 20.84
CA MET A 58 1.00 10.45 21.05
C MET A 58 -0.42 9.86 21.11
N PRO A 59 -0.82 9.27 22.25
CA PRO A 59 -2.13 8.60 22.37
C PRO A 59 -3.33 9.55 22.40
N THR A 60 -3.10 10.87 22.41
CA THR A 60 -4.18 11.87 22.46
C THR A 60 -3.90 13.03 21.51
N PRO A 61 -4.96 13.67 20.96
CA PRO A 61 -4.84 14.91 20.20
C PRO A 61 -4.12 16.03 20.94
N ASP A 62 -4.27 16.10 22.27
CA ASP A 62 -3.69 17.19 23.07
C ASP A 62 -2.15 17.12 23.03
N ASN A 63 -1.59 15.91 22.96
CA ASN A 63 -0.15 15.70 22.79
C ASN A 63 0.36 16.21 21.43
N LEU A 64 -0.49 16.29 20.40
CA LEU A 64 -0.09 16.87 19.11
C LEU A 64 0.32 18.32 19.28
N THR A 65 -0.43 19.10 20.07
CA THR A 65 -0.12 20.52 20.30
C THR A 65 1.12 20.75 21.16
N GLN A 66 1.56 19.73 21.90
CA GLN A 66 2.79 19.77 22.70
C GLN A 66 4.03 19.39 21.87
N HIS A 67 3.87 18.53 20.87
CA HIS A 67 4.97 18.03 20.04
C HIS A 67 5.09 18.68 18.65
N PHE A 68 4.02 19.31 18.15
CA PHE A 68 3.98 19.98 16.87
C PHE A 68 3.57 21.44 17.00
N SER A 69 4.18 22.29 16.17
CA SER A 69 3.79 23.69 16.06
C SER A 69 2.66 23.81 15.04
N PHE A 70 1.59 24.49 15.42
CA PHE A 70 0.45 24.78 14.54
C PHE A 70 0.30 26.29 14.34
N PRO A 71 -0.17 26.74 13.16
CA PRO A 71 -0.52 28.13 12.94
C PRO A 71 -1.64 28.59 13.87
N THR A 72 -1.63 29.86 14.26
CA THR A 72 -2.60 30.44 15.21
C THR A 72 -4.07 30.19 14.83
N TYR A 73 -4.37 30.19 13.53
CA TYR A 73 -5.72 30.03 12.98
C TYR A 73 -6.00 28.66 12.36
N ALA A 74 -5.04 27.73 12.48
CA ALA A 74 -5.14 26.36 11.96
C ALA A 74 -4.60 25.35 12.99
N ASN A 75 -4.86 25.60 14.27
CA ASN A 75 -4.50 24.71 15.36
C ASN A 75 -5.64 23.73 15.68
N VAL A 76 -5.33 22.69 16.47
CA VAL A 76 -6.26 21.63 16.87
C VAL A 76 -7.52 22.18 17.53
N ALA A 77 -7.41 23.23 18.36
CA ALA A 77 -8.54 23.85 19.05
C ALA A 77 -9.42 24.74 18.15
N THR A 78 -8.87 25.25 17.05
CA THR A 78 -9.61 26.06 16.06
C THR A 78 -10.30 25.23 14.98
N LEU A 79 -10.11 23.91 14.97
CA LEU A 79 -10.82 23.01 14.07
C LEU A 79 -12.32 22.96 14.41
N SER A 80 -13.14 22.77 13.37
CA SER A 80 -14.57 22.48 13.55
C SER A 80 -14.77 21.19 14.36
N GLU A 81 -15.94 21.02 14.97
CA GLU A 81 -16.29 19.79 15.71
C GLU A 81 -16.06 18.52 14.89
N ILE A 82 -16.39 18.57 13.60
CA ILE A 82 -16.14 17.47 12.64
C ILE A 82 -14.64 17.28 12.40
N GLY A 83 -13.88 18.37 12.27
CA GLY A 83 -12.42 18.32 12.15
C GLY A 83 -11.75 17.71 13.38
N GLN A 84 -12.19 18.09 14.58
CA GLN A 84 -11.71 17.51 15.83
C GLN A 84 -12.09 16.02 15.96
N PHE A 85 -13.30 15.64 15.54
CA PHE A 85 -13.71 14.24 15.46
C PHE A 85 -12.83 13.42 14.52
N MET A 86 -12.58 13.93 13.30
CA MET A 86 -11.72 13.26 12.32
C MET A 86 -10.29 13.10 12.83
N LEU A 87 -9.76 14.13 13.49
CA LEU A 87 -8.43 14.11 14.07
C LEU A 87 -8.32 13.09 15.22
N ARG A 88 -9.30 13.05 16.14
CA ARG A 88 -9.40 12.03 17.19
C ARG A 88 -9.47 10.63 16.62
N TYR A 89 -10.36 10.40 15.65
CA TYR A 89 -10.49 9.11 14.98
C TYR A 89 -9.17 8.66 14.35
N THR A 90 -8.44 9.58 13.71
CA THR A 90 -7.17 9.28 13.05
C THR A 90 -6.06 8.95 14.05
N VAL A 91 -5.97 9.68 15.18
CA VAL A 91 -5.01 9.40 16.27
C VAL A 91 -5.34 8.06 16.96
N ASP A 92 -6.61 7.77 17.19
CA ASP A 92 -7.02 6.50 17.80
C ASP A 92 -6.77 5.33 16.84
N ALA A 93 -7.04 5.50 15.55
CA ALA A 93 -6.78 4.49 14.52
C ALA A 93 -5.28 4.23 14.32
N SER A 94 -4.43 5.25 14.43
CA SER A 94 -2.98 5.08 14.33
C SER A 94 -2.40 4.32 15.53
N TYR A 95 -2.94 4.53 16.73
CA TYR A 95 -2.50 3.86 17.95
C TYR A 95 -3.03 2.42 18.09
N LEU A 96 -4.34 2.20 17.85
CA LEU A 96 -4.98 0.89 18.04
C LEU A 96 -4.79 -0.09 16.87
N ARG A 97 -4.22 0.40 15.75
CA ARG A 97 -3.99 -0.27 14.47
C ARG A 97 -4.59 -1.67 14.35
N ARG A 98 -5.82 -1.75 13.84
CA ARG A 98 -6.48 -3.04 13.62
C ARG A 98 -5.91 -3.69 12.35
N PRO A 99 -5.93 -5.04 12.24
CA PRO A 99 -5.48 -5.74 11.03
C PRO A 99 -6.29 -5.41 9.77
N THR A 100 -7.41 -4.69 9.91
CA THR A 100 -8.26 -4.21 8.82
C THR A 100 -7.97 -2.77 8.40
N ASP A 101 -7.08 -2.06 9.11
CA ASP A 101 -6.80 -0.66 8.87
C ASP A 101 -5.62 -0.54 7.89
N TYR A 102 -5.90 0.01 6.72
CA TYR A 102 -4.90 0.21 5.66
C TYR A 102 -4.59 1.70 5.54
N LEU A 103 -3.31 2.04 5.61
CA LEU A 103 -2.84 3.38 5.34
C LEU A 103 -2.38 3.45 3.89
N LEU A 104 -2.95 4.40 3.15
CA LEU A 104 -2.59 4.66 1.77
C LEU A 104 -1.97 6.06 1.74
N THR A 105 -0.72 6.16 1.32
CA THR A 105 -0.20 7.48 0.91
C THR A 105 -0.92 7.87 -0.37
N ALA A 106 -1.28 9.15 -0.55
CA ALA A 106 -1.45 9.67 -1.89
C ALA A 106 -0.04 10.05 -2.36
N GLY A 107 0.40 9.61 -3.53
CA GLY A 107 1.70 9.99 -4.08
C GLY A 107 1.83 11.52 -4.19
N ALA A 108 3.04 12.00 -4.49
CA ALA A 108 3.22 13.42 -4.75
C ALA A 108 2.36 13.85 -5.95
N HIS A 109 1.39 14.73 -5.73
CA HIS A 109 0.61 15.34 -6.80
C HIS A 109 1.23 16.69 -7.15
N ASN A 110 1.61 16.88 -8.41
CA ASN A 110 2.14 18.16 -8.88
C ASN A 110 1.00 19.20 -8.94
N ILE A 111 1.06 20.19 -8.06
CA ILE A 111 0.19 21.37 -8.13
C ILE A 111 0.73 22.29 -9.22
N GLY A 112 0.20 22.13 -10.44
CA GLY A 112 0.58 22.95 -11.60
C GLY A 112 -0.35 24.13 -11.87
N THR A 113 -1.56 24.12 -11.31
CA THR A 113 -2.59 25.16 -11.53
C THR A 113 -3.38 25.40 -10.24
N SER A 114 -4.00 26.57 -10.12
CA SER A 114 -4.89 26.90 -8.98
C SER A 114 -6.12 26.00 -8.89
N ALA A 115 -6.53 25.37 -10.00
CA ALA A 115 -7.60 24.38 -10.02
C ALA A 115 -7.20 23.05 -9.34
N ASN A 116 -5.90 22.74 -9.30
CA ASN A 116 -5.35 21.54 -8.67
C ASN A 116 -4.83 21.81 -7.25
N ASP A 117 -4.89 23.06 -6.78
CA ASP A 117 -4.52 23.45 -5.42
C ASP A 117 -5.75 23.41 -4.50
N ILE A 118 -6.17 22.20 -4.13
CA ILE A 118 -7.35 21.97 -3.29
C ILE A 118 -7.08 22.35 -1.82
N CYS A 119 -5.81 22.27 -1.40
CA CYS A 119 -5.40 22.56 -0.03
C CYS A 119 -5.13 24.06 0.20
N GLY A 120 -4.94 24.83 -0.87
CA GLY A 120 -4.55 26.23 -0.81
C GLY A 120 -3.13 26.42 -0.30
N THR A 121 -2.58 27.60 -0.51
CA THR A 121 -1.30 27.98 0.10
C THR A 121 -1.48 28.04 1.62
N LEU A 122 -0.77 27.17 2.36
CA LEU A 122 -0.64 27.29 3.81
C LEU A 122 0.04 28.63 4.12
N VAL A 123 -0.75 29.62 4.49
CA VAL A 123 -0.29 30.93 5.00
C VAL A 123 -0.05 30.87 6.50
#